data_AF-A0A327K3C7-F1
#
_entry.id   AF-A0A327K3C7-F1
#
_cell.length_a   1.000
_cell.length_b   1.000
_cell.length_c   1.000
_cell.angle_alpha   90.00
_cell.angle_beta   90.00
_cell.angle_gamma   90.00
#
_symmetry.space_group_name_H-M   'P 1'
#
loop_
_entity.id
_entity.type
_entity.pdbx_description
1 polymer ?
#
loop_
_entity_poly.entity_id
_entity_poly.type
_entity_poly.pdbx_seq_one_letter_code
_entity_poly.pdbx_strand_id
1 'polypeptide(L)' 'EESFENGLLEYPQYTRPQEFEGREIPQVLTSGHHGKVAEWRRAEALRLTRERRPDLLEASEEK' A
#
# COMPACT_ATOMS: atom_id res chain seq x y z
N GLU A 1 -6.54 -9.92 1.01
CA GLU A 1 -5.80 -9.45 2.18
C GLU A 1 -6.76 -8.60 2.96
N GLU A 2 -7.16 -9.07 4.13
CA GLU A 2 -7.83 -8.19 5.08
C GLU A 2 -6.75 -7.33 5.75
N SER A 3 -7.06 -6.06 6.00
CA SER A 3 -6.19 -5.19 6.79
C SER A 3 -5.80 -5.92 8.08
N PHE A 4 -4.53 -5.78 8.50
CA PHE A 4 -3.97 -6.34 9.75
C PHE A 4 -3.59 -7.82 9.79
N GLU A 5 -3.97 -8.68 8.82
CA GLU A 5 -3.58 -10.11 8.85
C GLU A 5 -2.06 -10.31 8.86
N ASN A 6 -1.32 -9.40 8.22
CA ASN A 6 0.13 -9.44 8.08
C ASN A 6 0.86 -8.39 8.94
N GLY A 7 0.18 -7.80 9.94
CA GLY A 7 0.77 -6.70 10.74
C GLY A 7 0.94 -5.38 9.96
N LEU A 8 0.31 -5.26 8.78
CA LEU A 8 0.36 -4.07 7.93
C LEU A 8 -1.04 -3.50 7.73
N LEU A 9 -1.10 -2.17 7.62
CA LEU A 9 -2.22 -1.47 7.02
C LEU A 9 -2.32 -1.79 5.53
N GLU A 10 -3.52 -1.71 4.99
CA GLU A 10 -3.74 -1.88 3.56
C GLU A 10 -3.16 -0.71 2.75
N TYR A 11 -2.68 -1.01 1.55
CA TYR A 11 -2.17 -0.02 0.62
C TYR A 11 -3.31 0.87 0.06
N PRO A 12 -3.01 2.09 -0.43
CA PRO A 12 -4.02 2.97 -0.98
C PRO A 12 -4.62 2.37 -2.25
N GLN A 13 -5.95 2.40 -2.31
CA GLN A 13 -6.73 1.87 -3.42
C GLN A 13 -7.04 2.99 -4.41
N TYR A 14 -6.91 2.67 -5.70
CA TYR A 14 -7.20 3.60 -6.79
C TYR A 14 -8.22 2.97 -7.73
N THR A 15 -9.08 3.81 -8.29
CA THR A 15 -10.05 3.44 -9.32
C THR A 15 -10.20 4.60 -10.30
N ARG A 16 -10.96 4.40 -11.37
CA ARG A 16 -11.22 5.42 -12.38
C ARG A 16 -11.90 6.65 -11.75
N PRO A 17 -11.67 7.87 -12.29
CA PRO A 17 -10.86 8.22 -13.48
C PRO A 17 -9.34 8.21 -13.24
N GLN A 18 -8.54 8.29 -14.33
CA GLN A 18 -7.07 8.30 -14.27
C GLN A 18 -6.50 9.50 -13.50
N GLU A 19 -7.21 10.62 -13.52
CA GLU A 19 -6.90 11.84 -12.79
C GLU A 19 -8.18 12.33 -12.11
N PHE A 20 -8.08 12.65 -10.82
CA PHE A 20 -9.16 13.22 -10.04
C PHE A 20 -8.63 14.42 -9.24
N GLU A 21 -9.22 15.60 -9.44
CA GLU A 21 -8.82 16.85 -8.77
C GLU A 21 -7.31 17.17 -8.87
N GLY A 22 -6.70 16.93 -10.03
CA GLY A 22 -5.25 17.15 -10.24
C GLY A 22 -4.36 16.06 -9.63
N ARG A 23 -4.93 14.94 -9.15
CA ARG A 23 -4.20 13.80 -8.61
C ARG A 23 -4.29 12.61 -9.56
N GLU A 24 -3.16 12.20 -10.09
CA GLU A 24 -3.07 11.05 -11.00
C GLU A 24 -2.93 9.71 -10.25
N ILE A 25 -3.43 8.64 -10.85
CA ILE A 25 -3.10 7.28 -10.43
C ILE A 25 -1.61 7.03 -10.67
N PRO A 26 -0.85 6.52 -9.69
CA PRO A 26 0.55 6.16 -9.86
C PRO A 26 0.79 5.30 -11.11
N GLN A 27 1.73 5.70 -11.98
CA GLN A 27 1.98 5.01 -13.26
C GLN A 27 2.32 3.52 -13.11
N VAL A 28 2.92 3.13 -11.99
CA VAL A 28 3.19 1.71 -11.70
C VAL A 28 1.91 0.87 -11.68
N LEU A 29 0.79 1.43 -11.20
CA LEU A 29 -0.51 0.76 -11.12
C LEU A 29 -1.18 0.59 -12.49
N THR A 30 -0.78 1.38 -13.49
CA THR A 30 -1.28 1.31 -14.87
C THR A 30 -0.30 0.65 -15.84
N SER A 31 0.87 0.22 -15.36
CA SER A 31 1.96 -0.33 -16.19
C SER A 31 1.73 -1.75 -16.74
N GLY A 32 0.75 -2.49 -16.21
CA GLY A 32 0.55 -3.92 -16.49
C GLY A 32 1.62 -4.84 -15.89
N HIS A 33 2.63 -4.30 -15.19
CA HIS A 33 3.71 -5.08 -14.61
C HIS A 33 3.36 -5.56 -13.19
N HIS A 34 2.75 -6.73 -13.08
CA HIS A 34 2.27 -7.28 -11.80
C HIS A 34 3.33 -7.32 -10.68
N GLY A 35 4.59 -7.67 -10.99
CA GLY A 35 5.68 -7.66 -10.00
C GLY A 35 5.91 -6.28 -9.36
N LYS A 36 6.10 -5.24 -10.18
CA LYS A 36 6.25 -3.85 -9.72
C LYS A 36 5.02 -3.34 -8.97
N VAL A 37 3.82 -3.76 -9.36
CA VAL A 37 2.59 -3.41 -8.64
C VAL A 37 2.59 -4.04 -7.24
N ALA A 38 2.98 -5.31 -7.11
CA ALA A 38 3.05 -5.98 -5.82
C ALA A 38 4.11 -5.35 -4.90
N GLU A 39 5.29 -5.04 -5.44
CA GLU A 39 6.36 -4.34 -4.73
C GLU A 39 5.90 -2.96 -4.24
N TRP A 40 5.27 -2.18 -5.11
CA TRP A 40 4.75 -0.86 -4.77
C TRP A 40 3.67 -0.94 -3.68
N ARG A 41 2.72 -1.87 -3.81
CA ARG A 41 1.65 -2.07 -2.80
C ARG A 41 2.24 -2.39 -1.43
N ARG A 42 3.22 -3.31 -1.37
CA ARG A 42 3.89 -3.67 -0.12
C ARG A 42 4.66 -2.49 0.49
N ALA A 43 5.39 -1.73 -0.33
CA ALA A 43 6.14 -0.57 0.13
C ALA A 43 5.21 0.51 0.71
N GLU A 44 4.07 0.75 0.06
CA GLU A 44 3.12 1.76 0.48
C GLU A 44 2.34 1.35 1.74
N ALA A 45 1.99 0.06 1.86
CA ALA A 45 1.44 -0.53 3.08
C ALA A 45 2.41 -0.36 4.27
N LEU A 46 3.69 -0.68 4.08
CA LEU A 46 4.74 -0.48 5.09
C LEU A 46 4.90 0.99 5.49
N ARG A 47 4.90 1.89 4.50
CA ARG A 47 5.02 3.34 4.70
C ARG A 47 3.85 3.87 5.55
N LEU A 48 2.62 3.54 5.17
CA LEU A 48 1.40 3.93 5.89
C LEU A 48 1.38 3.35 7.31
N THR A 49 1.78 2.08 7.47
CA THR A 49 1.85 1.43 8.78
C THR A 49 2.83 2.16 9.68
N ARG A 50 4.06 2.43 9.21
CA ARG A 50 5.07 3.16 9.98
C ARG A 50 4.62 4.57 10.37
N GLU A 51 3.89 5.25 9.49
CA GLU A 51 3.43 6.62 9.71
C GLU A 51 2.25 6.69 10.68
N ARG A 52 1.28 5.76 10.59
CA ARG A 52 0.00 5.85 11.30
C ARG A 52 -0.16 4.86 12.45
N ARG A 53 0.49 3.70 12.37
CA ARG A 53 0.38 2.58 13.30
C ARG A 53 1.73 1.85 13.46
N PRO A 54 2.79 2.54 13.91
CA PRO A 54 4.10 1.92 14.10
C PRO A 54 4.05 0.75 15.08
N ASP A 55 3.09 0.74 16.01
CA ASP A 55 2.83 -0.34 16.97
C ASP A 55 2.52 -1.69 16.30
N LEU A 56 1.94 -1.69 15.10
CA LEU A 56 1.69 -2.93 14.35
C LEU A 56 2.96 -3.59 13.82
N LEU A 57 4.02 -2.79 13.59
CA LEU A 57 5.31 -3.31 13.12
C LEU A 57 6.06 -4.01 14.26
N GLU A 58 6.06 -3.42 15.45
CA GLU A 58 6.68 -3.99 16.65
C GLU A 58 6.06 -5.35 17.00
N ALA A 59 4.72 -5.43 16.97
CA ALA A 59 4.00 -6.68 17.21
C ALA A 59 4.26 -7.77 16.14
N SER A 60 4.74 -7.40 14.96
CA SER A 60 5.11 -8.34 13.90
C SER A 60 6.53 -8.89 14.05
N GLU A 61 7.44 -8.15 14.70
CA GLU A 61 8.82 -8.59 14.95
C GLU A 61 8.94 -9.50 16.18
N GLU A 62 7.98 -9.44 17.12
CA GLU A 62 7.92 -10.30 18.31
C GLU A 62 7.33 -11.70 18.03
N LYS A 63 6.83 -11.96 16.82
CA LYS A 63 6.22 -13.23 16.40
C LYS A 63 7.21 -14.15 15.68
#